data_AF-K1YR20-F1
#
_entry.id   AF-K1YR20-F1
#
_cell.length_a   1.000
_cell.length_b   1.000
_cell.length_c   1.000
_cell.angle_alpha   90.00
_cell.angle_beta   90.00
_cell.angle_gamma   90.00
#
_symmetry.space_group_name_H-M   'P 1'
#
loop_
_entity.id
_entity.type
_entity.pdbx_description
1 polymer ?
#
loop_
_entity_poly.entity_id
_entity_poly.type
_entity_poly.pdbx_seq_one_letter_code
_entity_poly.pdbx_strand_id
1 'polypeptide(L)'
;MFQANYKKQEIQNKHKLSRILREGILVVTVGVATFLFLALVSYHATDPGWSRTGSGMGVANIGGYVGAWFADVLLCIFGYVAYVFPFMLIYAAWIPFLQQQKDETTQIFFILRSFGFFMILLSGSSLADLHLGDGNLPFGAGGVFGNLFQTGMVNIFNVIGANLVLFVLFLTGTTLFSGLSWIRTVEFLGQSIFNLIDFVGDQILQITQR
;
A
#
# COMPACT_ATOMS: atom_id res chain seq x y z
N MET A 1 39.12 30.76 12.78
CA MET A 1 38.65 29.52 13.45
C MET A 1 37.18 29.59 13.90
N PHE A 2 36.71 30.66 14.55
CA PHE A 2 35.34 30.74 15.08
C PHE A 2 34.21 30.60 14.03
N GLN A 3 34.31 31.25 12.87
CA GLN A 3 33.26 31.16 11.82
C GLN A 3 33.12 29.75 11.21
N ALA A 4 34.21 28.99 11.12
CA ALA A 4 34.19 27.61 10.62
C ALA A 4 33.48 26.66 11.60
N ASN A 5 33.69 26.85 12.91
CA ASN A 5 33.00 26.07 13.94
C ASN A 5 31.50 26.40 14.00
N TYR A 6 31.12 27.67 13.83
CA TYR A 6 29.71 28.08 13.77
C TYR A 6 28.97 27.44 12.59
N LYS A 7 29.53 27.51 11.38
CA LYS A 7 28.93 26.91 10.18
C LYS A 7 28.82 25.38 10.30
N LYS A 8 29.81 24.73 10.92
CA LYS A 8 29.80 23.28 11.17
C LYS A 8 28.70 22.89 12.17
N GLN A 9 28.53 23.67 13.24
CA GLN A 9 27.44 23.48 14.21
C GLN A 9 26.06 23.70 13.57
N GLU A 10 25.90 24.72 12.74
CA GLU A 10 24.63 24.99 12.05
C GLU A 10 24.22 23.84 11.11
N ILE A 11 25.16 23.32 10.31
CA ILE A 11 24.94 22.17 9.42
C ILE A 11 24.56 20.93 10.24
N GLN A 12 25.32 20.65 11.32
CA GLN A 12 25.04 19.51 12.20
C GLN A 12 23.64 19.61 12.84
N ASN A 13 23.24 20.79 13.29
CA ASN A 13 21.91 21.04 13.86
C ASN A 13 20.80 20.84 12.82
N LYS A 14 20.98 21.33 11.57
CA LYS A 14 20.03 21.10 10.47
C LYS A 14 19.86 19.61 10.14
N HIS A 15 20.96 18.85 10.09
CA HIS A 15 20.89 17.41 9.87
C HIS A 15 20.15 16.70 11.00
N LYS A 16 20.47 17.02 12.27
CA LYS A 16 19.81 16.45 13.44
C LYS A 16 18.31 16.74 13.45
N LEU A 17 17.91 17.99 13.18
CA LEU A 17 16.50 18.38 13.09
C LEU A 17 15.78 17.62 11.97
N SER A 18 16.37 17.53 10.78
CA SER A 18 15.77 16.81 9.65
C SER A 18 15.56 15.33 9.93
N ARG A 19 16.48 14.71 10.70
CA ARG A 19 16.37 13.32 11.13
C ARG A 19 15.25 13.13 12.14
N ILE A 20 15.18 13.97 13.18
CA ILE A 20 14.12 13.92 14.20
C ILE A 20 12.74 14.12 13.55
N LEU A 21 12.62 15.06 12.61
CA LEU A 21 11.36 15.27 11.88
C LEU A 21 10.96 14.05 11.06
N ARG A 22 11.91 13.43 10.32
CA ARG A 22 11.64 12.21 9.57
C ARG A 22 11.21 11.06 10.48
N GLU A 23 11.94 10.82 11.56
CA GLU A 23 11.60 9.79 12.55
C GLU A 23 10.22 10.03 13.18
N GLY A 24 9.91 11.28 13.54
CA GLY A 24 8.60 11.68 14.03
C GLY A 24 7.47 11.42 13.02
N ILE A 25 7.68 11.81 11.75
CA ILE A 25 6.72 11.53 10.65
C ILE A 25 6.49 10.03 10.52
N LEU A 26 7.56 9.22 10.52
CA LEU A 26 7.45 7.77 10.40
C LEU A 26 6.62 7.17 11.54
N VAL A 27 6.88 7.56 12.79
CA VAL A 27 6.13 7.08 13.96
C VAL A 27 4.66 7.44 13.86
N VAL A 28 4.34 8.69 13.50
CA VAL A 28 2.94 9.13 13.30
C VAL A 28 2.29 8.34 12.16
N THR A 29 2.97 8.18 11.02
CA THR A 29 2.42 7.42 9.89
C THR A 29 2.16 5.96 10.24
N VAL A 30 3.06 5.31 10.97
CA VAL A 30 2.84 3.93 11.45
C VAL A 30 1.63 3.86 12.40
N GLY A 31 1.48 4.82 13.31
CA GLY A 31 0.31 4.91 14.19
C GLY A 31 -1.00 5.07 13.40
N VAL A 32 -1.03 5.99 12.44
CA VAL A 32 -2.20 6.22 11.56
C VAL A 32 -2.50 5.00 10.71
N ALA A 33 -1.49 4.38 10.10
CA ALA A 33 -1.66 3.17 9.29
C ALA A 33 -2.19 2.01 10.12
N THR A 34 -1.66 1.81 11.34
CA THR A 34 -2.16 0.76 12.26
C THR A 34 -3.61 1.02 12.64
N PHE A 35 -3.96 2.27 12.96
CA PHE A 35 -5.34 2.66 13.23
C PHE A 35 -6.27 2.38 12.04
N LEU A 36 -5.87 2.76 10.83
CA LEU A 36 -6.64 2.50 9.61
C LEU A 36 -6.79 1.00 9.33
N PHE A 37 -5.73 0.21 9.52
CA PHE A 37 -5.79 -1.23 9.34
C PHE A 37 -6.76 -1.88 10.32
N LEU A 38 -6.69 -1.52 11.61
CA LEU A 38 -7.64 -1.99 12.61
C LEU A 38 -9.07 -1.59 12.26
N ALA A 39 -9.27 -0.33 11.84
CA ALA A 39 -10.56 0.16 11.41
C ALA A 39 -11.13 -0.63 10.22
N LEU A 40 -10.30 -0.95 9.22
CA LEU A 40 -10.70 -1.75 8.05
C LEU A 40 -11.05 -3.18 8.42
N VAL A 41 -10.22 -3.84 9.23
CA VAL A 41 -10.45 -5.24 9.65
C VAL A 41 -11.65 -5.37 10.58
N SER A 42 -11.91 -4.37 11.43
CA SER A 42 -13.09 -4.32 12.30
C SER A 42 -14.29 -3.63 11.63
N TYR A 43 -14.33 -3.56 10.30
CA TYR A 43 -15.47 -2.97 9.60
C TYR A 43 -16.77 -3.73 9.91
N HIS A 44 -17.84 -2.99 10.16
CA HIS A 44 -19.15 -3.57 10.37
C HIS A 44 -20.23 -2.77 9.64
N ALA A 45 -21.09 -3.46 8.88
CA ALA A 45 -22.07 -2.81 8.01
C ALA A 45 -23.17 -2.03 8.77
N THR A 46 -23.33 -2.26 10.07
CA THR A 46 -24.30 -1.53 10.91
C THR A 46 -23.73 -0.25 11.52
N ASP A 47 -22.43 -0.01 11.38
CA ASP A 47 -21.79 1.18 11.91
C ASP A 47 -22.13 2.42 11.06
N PRO A 48 -22.17 3.62 11.67
CA PRO A 48 -22.36 4.86 10.92
C PRO A 48 -21.13 5.17 10.06
N GLY A 49 -21.36 5.60 8.83
CA GLY A 49 -20.33 5.91 7.85
C GLY A 49 -20.83 6.85 6.76
N TRP A 50 -19.98 7.11 5.76
CA TRP A 50 -20.35 7.95 4.62
C TRP A 50 -21.52 7.38 3.83
N SER A 51 -21.53 6.06 3.64
CA SER A 51 -22.56 5.37 2.86
C SER A 51 -23.78 4.95 3.67
N ARG A 52 -23.73 5.05 5.02
CA ARG A 52 -24.77 4.53 5.91
C ARG A 52 -24.97 5.38 7.15
N THR A 53 -26.24 5.61 7.50
CA THR A 53 -26.63 6.33 8.73
C THR A 53 -26.33 5.53 10.02
N GLY A 54 -26.09 4.22 9.91
CA GLY A 54 -25.88 3.32 11.04
C GLY A 54 -27.19 2.86 11.70
N SER A 55 -27.13 1.78 12.47
CA SER A 55 -28.31 1.17 13.12
C SER A 55 -28.75 1.87 14.42
N GLY A 56 -27.95 2.82 14.93
CA GLY A 56 -28.17 3.45 16.23
C GLY A 56 -27.76 2.61 17.45
N MET A 57 -27.34 1.34 17.25
CA MET A 57 -26.99 0.40 18.33
C MET A 57 -25.50 0.43 18.73
N GLY A 58 -24.92 1.63 18.86
CA GLY A 58 -23.48 1.81 19.13
C GLY A 58 -22.59 1.46 17.93
N VAL A 59 -21.28 1.66 18.07
CA VAL A 59 -20.28 1.41 17.00
C VAL A 59 -19.48 0.17 17.35
N ALA A 60 -19.46 -0.82 16.45
CA ALA A 60 -18.72 -2.06 16.60
C ALA A 60 -17.23 -1.92 16.22
N ASN A 61 -16.91 -0.98 15.33
CA ASN A 61 -15.53 -0.71 14.92
C ASN A 61 -14.62 -0.41 16.12
N ILE A 62 -13.46 -1.06 16.18
CA ILE A 62 -12.48 -0.89 17.26
C ILE A 62 -11.90 0.54 17.26
N GLY A 63 -11.85 1.19 16.10
CA GLY A 63 -11.47 2.60 15.96
C GLY A 63 -12.59 3.59 16.31
N GLY A 64 -13.72 3.13 16.84
CA GLY A 64 -14.90 3.93 17.15
C GLY A 64 -15.51 4.59 15.92
N TYR A 65 -16.27 5.68 16.12
CA TYR A 65 -16.93 6.41 15.04
C TYR A 65 -15.97 6.86 13.93
N VAL A 66 -14.76 7.28 14.30
CA VAL A 66 -13.74 7.74 13.35
C VAL A 66 -13.25 6.57 12.50
N GLY A 67 -12.95 5.43 13.13
CA GLY A 67 -12.54 4.21 12.43
C GLY A 67 -13.63 3.69 11.49
N ALA A 68 -14.87 3.60 11.98
CA ALA A 68 -16.02 3.20 11.18
C ALA A 68 -16.18 4.06 9.92
N TRP A 69 -16.07 5.38 10.05
CA TRP A 69 -16.20 6.30 8.93
C TRP A 69 -15.08 6.12 7.90
N PHE A 70 -13.81 6.04 8.34
CA PHE A 70 -12.69 5.83 7.42
C PHE A 70 -12.76 4.47 6.72
N ALA A 71 -13.10 3.42 7.46
CA ALA A 71 -13.25 2.08 6.90
C ALA A 71 -14.36 2.06 5.84
N ASP A 72 -15.51 2.66 6.14
CA ASP A 72 -16.64 2.73 5.21
C ASP A 72 -16.28 3.51 3.93
N VAL A 73 -15.62 4.67 4.05
CA VAL A 73 -15.17 5.45 2.88
C VAL A 73 -14.19 4.67 2.02
N LEU A 74 -13.15 4.08 2.63
CA LEU A 74 -12.11 3.37 1.88
C LEU A 74 -12.66 2.11 1.19
N LEU A 75 -13.46 1.31 1.90
CA LEU A 75 -14.07 0.10 1.35
C LEU A 75 -15.14 0.43 0.30
N CYS A 76 -15.86 1.54 0.46
CA CYS A 76 -16.79 2.04 -0.55
C CYS A 76 -16.10 2.39 -1.87
N ILE A 77 -14.96 3.09 -1.81
CA ILE A 77 -14.28 3.57 -3.00
C ILE A 77 -13.46 2.46 -3.67
N PHE A 78 -12.70 1.67 -2.88
CA PHE A 78 -11.66 0.76 -3.38
C PHE A 78 -11.92 -0.72 -3.11
N GLY A 79 -13.03 -1.07 -2.44
CA GLY A 79 -13.35 -2.45 -2.09
C GLY A 79 -12.20 -3.14 -1.33
N TYR A 80 -11.87 -4.38 -1.69
CA TYR A 80 -10.80 -5.16 -1.05
C TYR A 80 -9.40 -4.53 -1.18
N VAL A 81 -9.17 -3.66 -2.16
CA VAL A 81 -7.85 -3.02 -2.32
C VAL A 81 -7.59 -1.97 -1.24
N ALA A 82 -8.63 -1.50 -0.54
CA ALA A 82 -8.50 -0.64 0.64
C ALA A 82 -7.55 -1.21 1.71
N TYR A 83 -7.48 -2.54 1.86
CA TYR A 83 -6.60 -3.20 2.84
C TYR A 83 -5.11 -3.03 2.53
N VAL A 84 -4.74 -2.69 1.30
CA VAL A 84 -3.34 -2.42 0.90
C VAL A 84 -2.92 -1.01 1.32
N PHE A 85 -3.87 -0.09 1.48
CA PHE A 85 -3.64 1.33 1.75
C PHE A 85 -2.78 1.59 3.01
N PRO A 86 -3.02 0.95 4.19
CA PRO A 86 -2.18 1.14 5.36
C PRO A 86 -0.71 0.76 5.14
N PHE A 87 -0.45 -0.34 4.42
CA PHE A 87 0.90 -0.80 4.12
C PHE A 87 1.61 0.15 3.16
N MET A 88 0.90 0.68 2.17
CA MET A 88 1.43 1.71 1.27
C MET A 88 1.80 2.99 2.03
N LEU A 89 1.03 3.43 3.01
CA LEU A 89 1.38 4.60 3.83
C LEU A 89 2.70 4.40 4.57
N ILE A 90 2.84 3.25 5.25
CA ILE A 90 4.07 2.90 5.98
C ILE A 90 5.25 2.87 5.01
N TYR A 91 5.08 2.18 3.89
CA TYR A 91 6.13 2.07 2.86
C TYR A 91 6.53 3.44 2.32
N ALA A 92 5.57 4.30 1.97
CA ALA A 92 5.84 5.66 1.49
C ALA A 92 6.61 6.51 2.51
N ALA A 93 6.30 6.39 3.81
CA ALA A 93 7.04 7.07 4.87
C ALA A 93 8.44 6.48 5.10
N TRP A 94 8.64 5.20 4.78
CA TRP A 94 9.92 4.50 4.95
C TRP A 94 10.94 4.80 3.84
N ILE A 95 10.52 4.98 2.59
CA ILE A 95 11.46 5.14 1.47
C ILE A 95 12.46 6.30 1.63
N PRO A 96 12.09 7.49 2.14
CA PRO A 96 13.04 8.58 2.36
C PRO A 96 14.23 8.24 3.28
N PHE A 97 14.12 7.17 4.08
CA PHE A 97 15.22 6.66 4.90
C PHE A 97 16.17 5.75 4.13
N LEU A 98 15.66 5.01 3.14
CA LEU A 98 16.46 4.19 2.23
C LEU A 98 17.24 5.06 1.23
N GLN A 99 16.64 6.18 0.82
CA GLN A 99 17.22 7.11 -0.16
C GLN A 99 17.92 8.27 0.55
N GLN A 100 19.15 8.03 1.01
CA GLN A 100 19.94 9.03 1.74
C GLN A 100 20.49 10.18 0.87
N GLN A 101 20.48 10.03 -0.45
CA GLN A 101 20.97 11.08 -1.36
C GLN A 101 19.86 12.10 -1.66
N LYS A 102 20.15 13.36 -1.30
CA LYS A 102 19.30 14.52 -1.58
C LYS A 102 19.62 15.05 -2.97
N ASP A 103 19.01 14.47 -4.00
CA ASP A 103 19.03 15.08 -5.32
C ASP A 103 17.80 15.97 -5.54
N GLU A 104 17.98 16.97 -6.39
CA GLU A 104 16.96 17.94 -6.84
C GLU A 104 15.73 17.27 -7.47
N THR A 105 15.83 15.99 -7.83
CA THR A 105 14.77 15.14 -8.39
C THR A 105 13.75 14.64 -7.36
N THR A 106 13.89 14.98 -6.07
CA THR A 106 12.98 14.53 -4.99
C THR A 106 11.50 14.82 -5.28
N GLN A 107 11.18 15.98 -5.88
CA GLN A 107 9.80 16.34 -6.23
C GLN A 107 9.23 15.47 -7.36
N ILE A 108 10.03 15.18 -8.39
CA ILE A 108 9.64 14.32 -9.51
C ILE A 108 9.34 12.91 -9.00
N PHE A 109 10.21 12.36 -8.15
CA PHE A 109 9.97 11.04 -7.53
C PHE A 109 8.71 11.02 -6.68
N PHE A 110 8.42 12.08 -5.93
CA PHE A 110 7.17 12.17 -5.16
C PHE A 110 5.93 12.15 -6.06
N ILE A 111 5.96 12.89 -7.19
CA ILE A 111 4.86 12.90 -8.17
C ILE A 111 4.70 11.53 -8.82
N LEU A 112 5.79 10.92 -9.30
CA LEU A 112 5.75 9.59 -9.92
C LEU A 112 5.22 8.54 -8.95
N ARG A 113 5.63 8.58 -7.67
CA ARG A 113 5.13 7.65 -6.66
C ARG A 113 3.66 7.86 -6.35
N SER A 114 3.23 9.12 -6.23
CA SER A 114 1.82 9.44 -6.01
C SER A 114 0.98 8.95 -7.19
N PHE A 115 1.45 9.15 -8.41
CA PHE A 115 0.80 8.62 -9.60
C PHE A 115 0.75 7.09 -9.60
N GLY A 116 1.86 6.43 -9.29
CA GLY A 116 1.93 4.97 -9.15
C GLY A 116 0.97 4.44 -8.09
N PHE A 117 0.86 5.11 -6.95
CA PHE A 117 -0.09 4.78 -5.89
C PHE A 117 -1.53 4.80 -6.38
N PHE A 118 -1.96 5.88 -7.06
CA PHE A 118 -3.31 5.95 -7.63
C PHE A 118 -3.54 4.91 -8.74
N MET A 119 -2.53 4.63 -9.57
CA MET A 119 -2.62 3.57 -10.57
C MET A 119 -2.85 2.21 -9.92
N ILE A 120 -2.13 1.88 -8.84
CA ILE A 120 -2.32 0.60 -8.12
C ILE A 120 -3.73 0.51 -7.54
N LEU A 121 -4.19 1.57 -6.88
CA LEU A 121 -5.54 1.58 -6.30
C LEU A 121 -6.60 1.39 -7.38
N LEU A 122 -6.52 2.14 -8.49
CA LEU A 122 -7.51 2.07 -9.57
C LEU A 122 -7.50 0.72 -10.27
N SER A 123 -6.34 0.30 -10.79
CA SER A 123 -6.20 -0.96 -11.52
C SER A 123 -6.44 -2.18 -10.64
N GLY A 124 -5.94 -2.15 -9.40
CA GLY A 124 -6.18 -3.20 -8.42
C GLY A 124 -7.67 -3.31 -8.07
N SER A 125 -8.35 -2.19 -7.85
CA SER A 125 -9.79 -2.19 -7.54
C SER A 125 -10.60 -2.74 -8.71
N SER A 126 -10.25 -2.40 -9.96
CA SER A 126 -10.91 -2.97 -11.14
C SER A 126 -10.62 -4.45 -11.35
N LEU A 127 -9.39 -4.90 -11.08
CA LEU A 127 -9.05 -6.32 -11.12
C LEU A 127 -9.78 -7.11 -10.03
N ALA A 128 -9.93 -6.53 -8.84
CA ALA A 128 -10.72 -7.09 -7.76
C ALA A 128 -12.19 -7.24 -8.19
N ASP A 129 -12.79 -6.22 -8.80
CA ASP A 129 -14.17 -6.27 -9.31
C ASP A 129 -14.37 -7.38 -10.38
N LEU A 130 -13.36 -7.62 -11.22
CA LEU A 130 -13.43 -8.64 -12.27
C LEU A 130 -13.34 -10.08 -11.76
N HIS A 131 -12.65 -10.32 -10.64
CA HIS A 131 -12.24 -11.68 -10.25
C HIS A 131 -12.64 -12.08 -8.84
N LEU A 132 -12.89 -11.14 -7.95
CA LEU A 132 -13.30 -11.42 -6.58
C LEU A 132 -14.83 -11.28 -6.48
N GLY A 133 -15.44 -12.17 -5.69
CA GLY A 133 -16.86 -12.02 -5.36
C GLY A 133 -17.08 -10.86 -4.40
N ASP A 134 -18.24 -10.22 -4.47
CA ASP A 134 -18.59 -9.01 -3.70
C ASP A 134 -18.51 -9.18 -2.17
N GLY A 135 -18.65 -10.42 -1.67
CA GLY A 135 -18.58 -10.72 -0.25
C GLY A 135 -19.59 -9.90 0.57
N ASN A 136 -19.12 -9.28 1.66
CA ASN A 136 -19.90 -8.42 2.55
C ASN A 136 -19.58 -6.92 2.37
N LEU A 137 -18.97 -6.53 1.24
CA LEU A 137 -18.61 -5.14 0.98
C LEU A 137 -19.82 -4.31 0.55
N PRO A 138 -19.83 -3.00 0.86
CA PRO A 138 -20.95 -2.11 0.53
C PRO A 138 -21.20 -1.94 -0.97
N PHE A 139 -20.14 -1.93 -1.78
CA PHE A 139 -20.17 -1.61 -3.20
C PHE A 139 -19.41 -2.65 -4.03
N GLY A 140 -19.39 -3.91 -3.57
CA GLY A 140 -18.70 -5.00 -4.25
C GLY A 140 -17.19 -5.02 -4.04
N ALA A 141 -16.55 -6.00 -4.68
CA ALA A 141 -15.15 -6.31 -4.46
C ALA A 141 -14.17 -5.20 -4.86
N GLY A 142 -14.50 -4.43 -5.90
CA GLY A 142 -13.72 -3.29 -6.37
C GLY A 142 -14.17 -1.94 -5.84
N GLY A 143 -15.28 -1.88 -5.11
CA GLY A 143 -15.92 -0.61 -4.75
C GLY A 143 -16.38 0.19 -5.98
N VAL A 144 -16.79 1.44 -5.74
CA VAL A 144 -17.34 2.31 -6.79
C VAL A 144 -16.34 2.56 -7.92
N PHE A 145 -15.06 2.79 -7.61
CA PHE A 145 -14.05 3.06 -8.64
C PHE A 145 -13.67 1.82 -9.42
N GLY A 146 -13.53 0.68 -8.73
CA GLY A 146 -13.25 -0.59 -9.37
C GLY A 146 -14.29 -0.91 -10.43
N ASN A 147 -15.58 -0.86 -10.05
CA ASN A 147 -16.71 -1.17 -10.91
C ASN A 147 -16.82 -0.23 -12.13
N LEU A 148 -16.74 1.09 -11.90
CA LEU A 148 -16.82 2.07 -13.00
C LEU A 148 -15.70 1.86 -14.03
N PHE A 149 -14.48 1.66 -13.56
CA PHE A 149 -13.31 1.59 -14.43
C PHE A 149 -13.19 0.22 -15.10
N GLN A 150 -13.54 -0.86 -14.39
CA GLN A 150 -13.69 -2.21 -14.94
C GLN A 150 -14.67 -2.22 -16.10
N THR A 151 -15.86 -1.63 -15.93
CA THR A 151 -16.93 -1.67 -16.94
C THR A 151 -16.47 -0.93 -18.20
N GLY A 152 -15.83 0.23 -18.04
CA GLY A 152 -15.21 0.97 -19.14
C GLY A 152 -14.16 0.15 -19.89
N MET A 153 -13.24 -0.51 -19.16
CA MET A 153 -12.19 -1.32 -19.78
C MET A 153 -12.74 -2.53 -20.53
N VAL A 154 -13.71 -3.25 -19.97
CA VAL A 154 -14.33 -4.41 -20.63
C VAL A 154 -15.08 -3.98 -21.89
N ASN A 155 -15.76 -2.84 -21.87
CA ASN A 155 -16.46 -2.32 -23.05
C ASN A 155 -15.51 -1.96 -24.20
N ILE A 156 -14.31 -1.45 -23.88
CA ILE A 156 -13.31 -1.05 -24.90
C ILE A 156 -12.51 -2.26 -25.40
N PHE A 157 -12.07 -3.13 -24.49
CA PHE A 157 -11.05 -4.15 -24.77
C PHE A 157 -11.56 -5.60 -24.73
N ASN A 158 -12.83 -5.85 -24.38
CA ASN A 158 -13.35 -7.13 -23.89
C ASN A 158 -12.71 -7.58 -22.57
N VAL A 159 -13.21 -8.68 -21.97
CA VAL A 159 -12.74 -9.17 -20.66
C VAL A 159 -11.26 -9.56 -20.67
N ILE A 160 -10.81 -10.26 -21.71
CA ILE A 160 -9.42 -10.73 -21.81
C ILE A 160 -8.47 -9.53 -21.99
N GLY A 161 -8.82 -8.60 -22.87
CA GLY A 161 -8.02 -7.40 -23.10
C GLY A 161 -8.00 -6.47 -21.87
N ALA A 162 -9.14 -6.29 -21.21
CA ALA A 162 -9.23 -5.52 -19.97
C ALA A 162 -8.32 -6.08 -18.87
N ASN A 163 -8.31 -7.41 -18.68
CA ASN A 163 -7.42 -8.07 -17.72
C ASN A 163 -5.95 -7.77 -18.00
N LEU A 164 -5.50 -7.90 -19.25
CA LEU A 164 -4.13 -7.63 -19.63
C LEU A 164 -3.75 -6.17 -19.38
N VAL A 165 -4.59 -5.23 -19.83
CA VAL A 165 -4.31 -3.79 -19.66
C VAL A 165 -4.30 -3.42 -18.17
N LEU A 166 -5.30 -3.83 -17.40
CA LEU A 166 -5.38 -3.53 -15.97
C LEU A 166 -4.20 -4.14 -15.21
N PHE A 167 -3.78 -5.37 -15.54
CA PHE A 167 -2.61 -5.99 -14.93
C PHE A 167 -1.32 -5.24 -15.26
N VAL A 168 -1.13 -4.81 -16.51
CA VAL A 168 0.02 -3.99 -16.89
C VAL A 168 0.01 -2.64 -16.16
N LEU A 169 -1.16 -1.99 -16.01
CA LEU A 169 -1.29 -0.75 -15.24
C LEU A 169 -0.97 -0.98 -13.75
N PHE A 170 -1.39 -2.10 -13.18
CA PHE A 170 -1.08 -2.49 -11.80
C PHE A 170 0.41 -2.69 -11.56
N LEU A 171 1.08 -3.44 -12.44
CA LEU A 171 2.53 -3.65 -12.36
C LEU A 171 3.31 -2.35 -12.60
N THR A 172 2.86 -1.52 -13.55
CA THR A 172 3.44 -0.19 -13.81
C THR A 172 3.30 0.71 -12.59
N GLY A 173 2.11 0.78 -11.99
CA GLY A 173 1.87 1.52 -10.77
C GLY A 173 2.76 1.05 -9.62
N THR A 174 2.88 -0.27 -9.45
CA THR A 174 3.77 -0.88 -8.44
C THR A 174 5.22 -0.47 -8.68
N THR A 175 5.69 -0.48 -9.93
CA THR A 175 7.05 -0.05 -10.30
C THR A 175 7.28 1.43 -9.96
N LEU A 176 6.33 2.31 -10.32
CA LEU A 176 6.42 3.74 -10.07
C LEU A 176 6.36 4.08 -8.57
N PHE A 177 5.52 3.38 -7.81
CA PHE A 177 5.35 3.60 -6.37
C PHE A 177 6.57 3.13 -5.58
N SER A 178 7.09 1.94 -5.90
CA SER A 178 8.15 1.28 -5.13
C SER A 178 9.56 1.52 -5.64
N GLY A 179 9.73 1.81 -6.93
CA GLY A 179 11.03 1.77 -7.59
C GLY A 179 11.62 0.36 -7.66
N LEU A 180 10.79 -0.68 -7.55
CA LEU A 180 11.22 -2.07 -7.70
C LEU A 180 11.79 -2.34 -9.09
N SER A 181 12.86 -3.13 -9.14
CA SER A 181 13.40 -3.69 -10.38
C SER A 181 12.88 -5.11 -10.54
N TRP A 182 12.07 -5.36 -11.58
CA TRP A 182 11.52 -6.70 -11.85
C TRP A 182 12.60 -7.76 -12.04
N ILE A 183 13.74 -7.41 -12.64
CA ILE A 183 14.88 -8.32 -12.80
C ILE A 183 15.38 -8.77 -11.43
N ARG A 184 15.64 -7.82 -10.51
CA ARG A 184 16.06 -8.14 -9.14
C ARG A 184 15.01 -8.93 -8.38
N THR A 185 13.72 -8.62 -8.57
CA THR A 185 12.63 -9.38 -7.94
C THR A 185 12.64 -10.83 -8.40
N VAL A 186 12.79 -11.07 -9.71
CA VAL A 186 12.86 -12.42 -10.29
C VAL A 186 14.12 -13.16 -9.81
N GLU A 187 15.28 -12.49 -9.78
CA GLU A 187 16.52 -13.06 -9.24
C GLU A 187 16.38 -13.46 -7.78
N PHE A 188 15.82 -12.58 -6.94
CA PHE A 188 15.60 -12.84 -5.52
C PHE A 188 14.63 -14.00 -5.29
N LEU A 189 13.53 -14.05 -6.06
CA LEU A 189 12.57 -15.16 -6.00
C LEU A 189 13.24 -16.48 -6.42
N GLY A 190 14.01 -16.46 -7.50
CA GLY A 190 14.78 -17.62 -7.96
C GLY A 190 15.72 -18.14 -6.88
N GLN A 191 16.54 -17.26 -6.28
CA GLN A 191 17.44 -17.62 -5.18
C GLN A 191 16.68 -18.18 -3.97
N SER A 192 15.55 -17.58 -3.60
CA SER A 192 14.73 -18.05 -2.47
C SER A 192 14.16 -19.45 -2.71
N ILE A 193 13.74 -19.75 -3.95
CA ILE A 193 13.28 -21.08 -4.34
C ILE A 193 14.42 -22.10 -4.25
N PHE A 194 15.59 -21.78 -4.80
CA PHE A 194 16.76 -22.68 -4.71
C PHE A 194 17.15 -22.96 -3.25
N ASN A 195 17.26 -21.93 -2.42
CA ASN A 195 17.56 -22.09 -1.00
C ASN A 195 16.53 -22.95 -0.27
N LEU A 196 15.24 -22.84 -0.61
CA LEU A 196 14.18 -23.65 -0.03
C LEU A 196 14.31 -25.12 -0.46
N ILE A 197 14.61 -25.36 -1.75
CA ILE A 197 14.82 -26.71 -2.27
C ILE A 197 16.01 -27.37 -1.57
N ASP A 198 17.13 -26.66 -1.44
CA ASP A 198 18.34 -27.15 -0.76
C ASP A 198 18.04 -27.47 0.71
N PHE A 199 17.35 -26.55 1.41
CA PHE A 199 16.95 -26.77 2.80
C PHE A 199 16.07 -28.03 2.98
N VAL A 200 15.05 -28.20 2.13
CA VAL A 200 14.16 -29.37 2.18
C VAL A 200 14.92 -30.65 1.83
N GLY A 201 15.80 -30.59 0.82
CA GLY A 201 16.66 -31.71 0.44
C GLY A 201 17.55 -32.17 1.57
N ASP A 202 18.22 -31.23 2.26
CA ASP A 202 19.06 -31.52 3.42
C ASP A 202 18.27 -32.16 4.57
N GLN A 203 17.04 -31.71 4.83
CA GLN A 203 16.17 -32.30 5.85
C GLN A 203 15.75 -33.74 5.50
N ILE A 204 15.41 -34.01 4.24
CA ILE A 204 15.03 -35.36 3.79
C ILE A 204 16.21 -36.33 3.89
N LEU A 205 17.41 -35.90 3.53
CA LEU A 205 18.63 -36.71 3.63
C LEU A 205 18.94 -37.06 5.09
N GLN A 206 18.76 -36.13 6.02
CA GLN A 206 18.95 -36.38 7.46
C GLN A 206 17.96 -37.41 8.02
N ILE A 207 16.70 -37.40 7.56
CA ILE A 207 15.68 -38.37 7.97
C ILE A 207 15.98 -39.76 7.40
N THR A 208 16.48 -39.83 6.15
CA THR A 208 16.75 -41.10 5.46
C THR A 208 18.00 -41.83 6.00
N GLN A 209 18.94 -41.10 6.62
CA GLN A 209 20.16 -41.66 7.21
C GLN A 209 20.02 -42.04 8.70
N ARG A 210 18.84 -41.91 9.29
CA ARG A 210 18.49 -42.40 10.64
C ARG A 210 17.77 -43.74 10.57
#